data_AF-A0A7J3TFA7-F1
#
_entry.id   AF-A0A7J3TFA7-F1
#
_cell.length_a   1.000
_cell.length_b   1.000
_cell.length_c   1.000
_cell.angle_alpha   90.00
_cell.angle_beta   90.00
_cell.angle_gamma   90.00
#
_symmetry.space_group_name_H-M   'P 1'
#
loop_
_entity.id
_entity.type
_entity.pdbx_description
1 polymer ?
#
loop_
_entity_poly.entity_id
_entity_poly.type
_entity_poly.pdbx_seq_one_letter_code
_entity_poly.pdbx_strand_id
1 'polypeptide(L)'
;MRLSNDWPNRVYVDKEQYDRMHELTSKASEAEREVPFKSLKEVLMAAAMLGYKMEEKDVVTERKEIIFTDYLDKTLDLPLVCCLAIADQKTVEVLNDKKKIINIFESYIKGGFDYLYDRIMSGPDRIQNYAYYLLKEHISDSD
;
A
#
# COMPACT_ATOMS: atom_id res chain seq x y z
N MET A 1 -10.90 5.76 -25.43
CA MET A 1 -11.03 4.36 -24.95
C MET A 1 -11.55 4.41 -23.52
N ARG A 2 -12.85 4.15 -23.31
CA ARG A 2 -13.40 4.03 -21.95
C ARG A 2 -12.94 2.65 -21.44
N LEU A 3 -12.01 2.61 -20.49
CA LEU A 3 -11.74 1.38 -19.75
C LEU A 3 -13.07 0.96 -19.11
N SER A 4 -13.59 -0.19 -19.53
CA SER A 4 -14.82 -0.78 -19.03
C SER A 4 -14.78 -0.96 -17.51
N ASN A 5 -15.96 -0.87 -16.90
CA ASN A 5 -16.30 -1.02 -15.48
C ASN A 5 -15.90 -2.37 -14.82
N ASP A 6 -14.91 -3.12 -15.34
CA ASP A 6 -14.62 -4.49 -14.87
C ASP A 6 -13.53 -4.57 -13.80
N TRP A 7 -13.05 -3.43 -13.29
CA TRP A 7 -12.18 -3.47 -12.11
C TRP A 7 -13.02 -3.84 -10.88
N PRO A 8 -12.49 -4.63 -9.93
CA PRO A 8 -13.11 -4.74 -8.63
C PRO A 8 -13.36 -3.35 -8.07
N ASN A 9 -14.56 -3.08 -7.55
CA ASN A 9 -14.92 -1.73 -7.11
C ASN A 9 -14.22 -1.30 -5.81
N ARG A 10 -13.65 -2.24 -5.06
CA ARG A 10 -13.20 -2.04 -3.67
C ARG A 10 -11.87 -2.74 -3.44
N VAL A 11 -11.04 -2.12 -2.61
CA VAL A 11 -9.81 -2.69 -2.03
C VAL A 11 -10.10 -3.03 -0.57
N TYR A 12 -9.60 -4.19 -0.13
CA TYR A 12 -9.80 -4.70 1.22
C TYR A 12 -8.45 -4.90 1.93
N VAL A 13 -8.47 -4.71 3.24
CA VAL A 13 -7.35 -4.98 4.14
C VAL A 13 -7.86 -5.78 5.34
N ASP A 14 -6.96 -6.32 6.15
CA ASP A 14 -7.37 -6.94 7.41
C ASP A 14 -7.95 -5.89 8.35
N LYS A 15 -9.01 -6.28 9.08
CA LYS A 15 -9.69 -5.41 10.05
C LYS A 15 -8.73 -4.79 11.07
N GLU A 16 -7.75 -5.54 11.55
CA GLU A 16 -6.72 -5.08 12.49
C GLU A 16 -5.76 -4.04 11.91
N GLN A 17 -5.55 -4.06 10.58
CA GLN A 17 -4.72 -3.09 9.88
C GLN A 17 -5.48 -1.81 9.56
N TYR A 18 -6.80 -1.89 9.35
CA TYR A 18 -7.61 -0.74 8.97
C TYR A 18 -7.47 0.44 9.92
N ASP A 19 -7.63 0.24 11.24
CA ASP A 19 -7.62 1.35 12.19
C ASP A 19 -6.20 1.95 12.30
N ARG A 20 -5.17 1.11 12.29
CA ARG A 20 -3.75 1.51 12.25
C ARG A 20 -3.38 2.29 10.99
N MET A 21 -3.94 1.94 9.83
CA MET A 21 -3.73 2.68 8.59
C MET A 21 -4.26 4.11 8.68
N HIS A 22 -5.40 4.31 9.35
CA HIS A 22 -5.92 5.66 9.57
C HIS A 22 -5.01 6.50 10.45
N GLU A 23 -4.37 5.91 11.47
CA GLU A 23 -3.41 6.60 12.35
C GLU A 23 -2.23 7.24 11.62
N LEU A 24 -1.88 6.71 10.43
CA LEU A 24 -0.82 7.25 9.58
C LEU A 24 -1.28 8.38 8.67
N THR A 25 -2.56 8.75 8.73
CA THR A 25 -3.18 9.80 7.90
C THR A 25 -3.72 10.94 8.75
N SER A 26 -3.98 12.07 8.10
CA SER A 26 -4.42 13.32 8.74
C SER A 26 -5.82 13.24 9.36
N LYS A 27 -6.56 12.14 9.11
CA LYS A 27 -7.88 11.91 9.69
C LYS A 27 -7.86 11.35 11.12
N ALA A 28 -6.69 11.00 11.66
CA ALA A 28 -6.59 10.30 12.94
C ALA A 28 -6.62 11.18 14.21
N SER A 29 -6.39 12.50 14.17
CA SER A 29 -6.58 13.30 15.38
C SER A 29 -6.67 14.80 15.14
N GLU A 30 -7.54 15.44 15.93
CA GLU A 30 -7.63 16.89 16.20
C GLU A 30 -6.35 17.51 16.80
N ALA A 31 -5.32 16.73 17.08
CA ALA A 31 -4.01 17.21 17.49
C ALA A 31 -3.13 17.47 16.26
N GLU A 32 -2.40 18.58 16.27
CA GLU A 32 -1.40 19.06 15.29
C GLU A 32 -0.21 18.10 15.06
N ARG A 33 -0.42 16.78 15.08
CA ARG A 33 0.60 15.79 14.78
C ARG A 33 0.76 15.71 13.27
N GLU A 34 1.93 16.13 12.81
CA GLU A 34 2.36 15.89 11.45
C GLU A 34 2.37 14.39 11.15
N VAL A 35 1.74 14.01 10.05
CA VAL A 35 1.60 12.62 9.59
C VAL A 35 2.32 12.43 8.26
N PRO A 36 2.88 11.23 8.00
CA PRO A 36 3.67 10.99 6.79
C PRO A 36 2.82 10.88 5.53
N PHE A 37 1.52 10.57 5.64
CA PHE A 37 0.63 10.38 4.50
C PHE A 37 -0.58 11.30 4.54
N LYS A 38 -0.93 11.85 3.38
CA LYS A 38 -2.11 12.72 3.19
C LYS A 38 -3.39 11.92 3.00
N SER A 39 -3.29 10.65 2.60
CA SER A 39 -4.45 9.80 2.35
C SER A 39 -4.15 8.32 2.55
N LEU A 40 -5.20 7.53 2.79
CA LEU A 40 -5.09 6.06 2.87
C LEU A 40 -4.50 5.45 1.60
N LYS A 41 -4.78 6.03 0.44
CA LYS A 41 -4.23 5.59 -0.84
C LYS A 41 -2.70 5.55 -0.82
N GLU A 42 -2.07 6.59 -0.29
CA GLU A 42 -0.61 6.66 -0.18
C GLU A 42 -0.07 5.59 0.78
N VAL A 43 -0.77 5.33 1.89
CA VAL A 43 -0.43 4.25 2.84
C VAL A 43 -0.48 2.89 2.13
N LEU A 44 -1.55 2.62 1.37
CA LEU A 44 -1.73 1.36 0.65
C LEU A 44 -0.65 1.16 -0.42
N MET A 45 -0.34 2.19 -1.20
CA MET A 45 0.71 2.14 -2.22
C MET A 45 2.08 1.90 -1.58
N ALA A 46 2.42 2.63 -0.51
CA ALA A 46 3.68 2.46 0.19
C ALA A 46 3.80 1.05 0.80
N ALA A 47 2.75 0.57 1.47
CA ALA A 47 2.71 -0.76 2.07
C ALA A 47 2.87 -1.87 1.02
N ALA A 48 2.16 -1.78 -0.12
CA ALA A 48 2.25 -2.78 -1.18
C ALA A 48 3.65 -2.84 -1.81
N MET A 49 4.24 -1.69 -2.12
CA MET A 49 5.58 -1.64 -2.72
C MET A 49 6.64 -2.12 -1.73
N LEU A 50 6.49 -1.79 -0.44
CA LEU A 50 7.35 -2.30 0.61
C LEU A 50 7.22 -3.81 0.76
N GLY A 51 5.98 -4.34 0.78
CA GLY A 51 5.73 -5.78 0.83
C GLY A 51 6.42 -6.50 -0.33
N TYR A 52 6.32 -5.95 -1.55
CA TYR A 52 7.03 -6.50 -2.70
C TYR A 52 8.55 -6.49 -2.53
N LYS A 53 9.11 -5.36 -2.09
CA LYS A 53 10.56 -5.22 -1.85
C LYS A 53 11.07 -6.25 -0.84
N MET A 54 10.29 -6.52 0.20
CA MET A 54 10.64 -7.47 1.26
C MET A 54 10.30 -8.92 0.91
N GLU A 55 9.68 -9.16 -0.25
CA GLU A 55 9.10 -10.46 -0.66
C GLU A 55 8.02 -10.96 0.33
N GLU A 56 7.34 -10.04 1.00
CA GLU A 56 6.35 -10.30 2.04
C GLU A 56 4.93 -10.05 1.52
N LYS A 57 4.14 -11.11 1.45
CA LYS A 57 2.70 -11.06 1.17
C LYS A 57 1.97 -12.09 2.00
N ASP A 58 0.75 -11.76 2.39
CA ASP A 58 -0.08 -12.65 3.19
C ASP A 58 -1.56 -12.48 2.82
N VAL A 59 -2.39 -13.45 3.20
CA VAL A 59 -3.80 -13.51 2.81
C VAL A 59 -4.62 -12.60 3.72
N VAL A 60 -5.41 -11.71 3.12
CA VAL A 60 -6.42 -10.95 3.86
C VAL A 60 -7.53 -11.91 4.32
N THR A 61 -7.63 -12.10 5.63
CA THR A 61 -8.56 -13.05 6.26
C THR A 61 -9.85 -12.36 6.69
N GLU A 62 -9.74 -11.26 7.43
CA GLU A 62 -10.86 -10.46 7.89
C GLU A 62 -11.02 -9.20 7.02
N ARG A 63 -11.59 -9.39 5.83
CA ARG A 63 -11.72 -8.35 4.81
C ARG A 63 -12.55 -7.17 5.29
N LYS A 64 -11.88 -6.04 5.58
CA LYS A 64 -12.49 -4.72 5.78
C LYS A 64 -12.19 -3.86 4.57
N GLU A 65 -13.24 -3.33 3.95
CA GLU A 65 -13.09 -2.38 2.85
C GLU A 65 -12.40 -1.12 3.33
N ILE A 66 -11.42 -0.64 2.56
CA ILE A 66 -10.67 0.57 2.89
C ILE A 66 -10.90 1.73 1.93
N ILE A 67 -10.90 1.47 0.62
CA ILE A 67 -11.17 2.47 -0.42
C ILE A 67 -11.90 1.82 -1.61
N PHE A 68 -12.54 2.66 -2.43
CA PHE A 68 -12.95 2.25 -3.76
C PHE A 68 -11.75 2.28 -4.71
N THR A 69 -11.70 1.35 -5.66
CA THR A 69 -10.60 1.29 -6.65
C THR A 69 -10.52 2.54 -7.52
N ASP A 70 -11.63 3.26 -7.73
CA ASP A 70 -11.64 4.55 -8.43
C ASP A 70 -10.89 5.67 -7.70
N TYR A 71 -10.51 5.48 -6.43
CA TYR A 71 -9.60 6.38 -5.72
C TYR A 71 -8.14 6.18 -6.13
N LEU A 72 -7.80 5.05 -6.77
CA LEU A 72 -6.50 4.84 -7.38
C LEU A 72 -6.44 5.68 -8.67
N ASP A 73 -5.42 6.53 -8.75
CA ASP A 73 -5.17 7.35 -9.92
C ASP A 73 -4.92 6.46 -11.15
N LYS A 74 -5.64 6.75 -12.23
CA LYS A 74 -5.63 5.92 -13.44
C LYS A 74 -4.36 6.06 -14.26
N THR A 75 -3.60 7.14 -14.08
CA THR A 75 -2.37 7.42 -14.82
C THR A 75 -1.12 7.10 -14.01
N LEU A 76 -1.22 7.03 -12.68
CA LEU A 76 -0.11 6.75 -11.78
C LEU A 76 -0.27 5.45 -10.97
N ASP A 77 -1.33 5.33 -10.18
CA ASP A 77 -1.45 4.25 -9.19
C ASP A 77 -1.78 2.90 -9.86
N LEU A 78 -2.78 2.88 -10.77
CA LEU A 78 -3.16 1.64 -11.45
C LEU A 78 -2.03 1.03 -12.28
N PRO A 79 -1.24 1.80 -13.07
CA PRO A 79 -0.06 1.27 -13.72
C PRO A 79 0.93 0.61 -12.76
N LEU A 80 1.21 1.22 -11.60
CA LEU A 80 2.09 0.64 -10.58
C LEU A 80 1.53 -0.66 -9.99
N VAL A 81 0.23 -0.70 -9.71
CA VAL A 81 -0.46 -1.92 -9.25
C VAL A 81 -0.40 -3.03 -10.31
N CYS A 82 -0.55 -2.70 -11.59
CA CYS A 82 -0.36 -3.65 -12.70
C CYS A 82 1.10 -4.13 -12.80
N CYS A 83 2.08 -3.23 -12.67
CA CYS A 83 3.50 -3.58 -12.66
C CYS A 83 3.82 -4.54 -11.52
N LEU A 84 3.30 -4.29 -10.32
CA LEU A 84 3.41 -5.19 -9.17
C LEU A 84 2.87 -6.60 -9.51
N ALA A 85 1.68 -6.69 -10.11
CA ALA A 85 1.10 -7.97 -10.50
C ALA A 85 1.94 -8.72 -11.55
N ILE A 86 2.48 -8.01 -12.54
CA ILE A 86 3.41 -8.59 -13.54
C ILE A 86 4.69 -9.06 -12.85
N ALA A 87 5.22 -8.27 -11.93
CA ALA A 87 6.47 -8.56 -11.24
C ALA A 87 6.33 -9.75 -10.27
N ASP A 88 5.14 -9.98 -9.71
CA ASP A 88 4.79 -11.15 -8.89
C ASP A 88 4.59 -12.41 -9.75
N GLN A 89 3.82 -12.31 -10.84
CA GLN A 89 3.45 -13.47 -11.67
C GLN A 89 4.45 -13.78 -12.79
N LYS A 90 5.45 -12.90 -12.99
CA LYS A 90 6.47 -12.97 -14.05
C LYS A 90 5.89 -13.11 -15.47
N THR A 91 4.69 -12.56 -15.70
CA THR A 91 3.92 -12.78 -16.91
C THR A 91 2.95 -11.61 -17.14
N VAL A 92 2.76 -11.16 -18.38
CA VAL A 92 1.85 -10.05 -18.72
C VAL A 92 0.38 -10.50 -18.78
N GLU A 93 0.15 -11.80 -18.86
CA GLU A 93 -1.15 -12.46 -18.94
C GLU A 93 -2.00 -12.20 -17.68
N VAL A 94 -1.36 -11.89 -16.54
CA VAL A 94 -2.05 -11.46 -15.31
C VAL A 94 -2.93 -10.23 -15.53
N LEU A 95 -2.60 -9.38 -16.51
CA LEU A 95 -3.35 -8.18 -16.83
C LEU A 95 -4.76 -8.47 -17.38
N ASN A 96 -5.02 -9.72 -17.80
CA ASN A 96 -6.36 -10.16 -18.20
C ASN A 96 -7.30 -10.41 -17.01
N ASP A 97 -6.78 -10.51 -15.78
CA ASP A 97 -7.54 -10.78 -14.57
C ASP A 97 -7.40 -9.64 -13.55
N LYS A 98 -8.25 -8.62 -13.70
CA LYS A 98 -8.30 -7.45 -12.81
C LYS A 98 -8.55 -7.82 -11.34
N LYS A 99 -9.28 -8.92 -11.08
CA LYS A 99 -9.53 -9.39 -9.71
C LYS A 99 -8.25 -9.95 -9.11
N LYS A 100 -7.50 -10.74 -9.88
CA LYS A 100 -6.20 -11.25 -9.46
C LYS A 100 -5.20 -10.12 -9.21
N ILE A 101 -5.18 -9.09 -10.05
CA ILE A 101 -4.34 -7.90 -9.84
C ILE A 101 -4.62 -7.25 -8.48
N ILE A 102 -5.89 -6.98 -8.17
CA ILE A 102 -6.26 -6.39 -6.87
C ILE A 102 -5.95 -7.34 -5.71
N ASN A 103 -6.18 -8.66 -5.84
CA ASN A 103 -5.83 -9.61 -4.78
C ASN A 103 -4.32 -9.65 -4.50
N ILE A 104 -3.48 -9.57 -5.54
CA ILE A 104 -2.02 -9.48 -5.37
C ILE A 104 -1.66 -8.21 -4.61
N PHE A 105 -2.24 -7.07 -5.01
CA PHE A 105 -2.05 -5.80 -4.33
C PHE A 105 -2.46 -5.87 -2.86
N GLU A 106 -3.65 -6.37 -2.54
CA GLU A 106 -4.14 -6.58 -1.17
C GLU A 106 -3.19 -7.48 -0.35
N SER A 107 -2.64 -8.52 -0.97
CA SER A 107 -1.74 -9.46 -0.27
C SER A 107 -0.41 -8.82 0.11
N TYR A 108 0.14 -7.98 -0.78
CA TYR A 108 1.36 -7.22 -0.50
C TYR A 108 1.12 -6.06 0.47
N ILE A 109 -0.06 -5.43 0.44
CA ILE A 109 -0.45 -4.47 1.49
C ILE A 109 -0.40 -5.16 2.85
N LYS A 110 -1.03 -6.33 2.95
CA LYS A 110 -1.09 -7.11 4.19
C LYS A 110 0.31 -7.42 4.72
N GLY A 111 1.19 -7.98 3.87
CA GLY A 111 2.56 -8.33 4.26
C GLY A 111 3.44 -7.12 4.58
N GLY A 112 3.33 -6.03 3.81
CA GLY A 112 4.20 -4.87 3.95
C GLY A 112 3.76 -3.85 5.02
N PHE A 113 2.48 -3.81 5.39
CA PHE A 113 1.96 -2.76 6.26
C PHE A 113 2.53 -2.81 7.68
N ASP A 114 2.67 -3.99 8.28
CA ASP A 114 3.16 -4.10 9.65
C ASP A 114 4.61 -3.57 9.75
N TYR A 115 5.46 -3.91 8.78
CA TYR A 115 6.80 -3.33 8.67
C TYR A 115 6.78 -1.80 8.51
N LEU A 116 5.93 -1.27 7.63
CA LEU A 116 5.80 0.17 7.41
C LEU A 116 5.37 0.89 8.71
N TYR A 117 4.35 0.35 9.37
CA TYR A 117 3.79 0.92 10.60
C TYR A 117 4.83 0.94 11.73
N ASP A 118 5.51 -0.17 11.97
CA ASP A 118 6.52 -0.27 13.03
C ASP A 118 7.66 0.70 12.83
N ARG A 119 8.11 0.90 11.57
CA ARG A 119 9.16 1.89 11.26
C ARG A 119 8.71 3.31 11.57
N ILE A 120 7.50 3.69 11.14
CA ILE A 120 6.97 5.04 11.35
C ILE A 120 6.70 5.31 12.83
N MET A 121 6.22 4.30 13.56
CA MET A 121 5.81 4.41 14.96
C MET A 121 6.94 4.17 15.96
N SER A 122 8.16 3.87 15.50
CA SER A 122 9.34 3.56 16.34
C SER A 122 9.85 4.73 17.20
N GLY A 123 9.33 5.94 17.00
CA GLY A 123 9.74 7.14 17.72
C GLY A 123 8.67 8.24 17.70
N PRO A 124 8.91 9.37 18.39
CA PRO A 124 7.90 10.42 18.54
C PRO A 124 7.62 11.21 17.25
N ASP A 125 8.60 11.34 16.36
CA ASP A 125 8.47 12.06 15.09
C ASP A 125 8.26 11.10 13.92
N ARG A 126 6.99 10.96 13.51
CA ARG A 126 6.57 10.00 12.48
C ARG A 126 7.11 10.33 11.10
N ILE A 127 7.23 11.62 10.76
CA ILE A 127 7.75 12.05 9.46
C ILE A 127 9.26 11.80 9.41
N GLN A 128 9.98 12.17 10.46
CA GLN A 128 11.42 11.94 10.55
C GLN A 128 11.72 10.43 10.48
N ASN A 129 10.94 9.59 11.17
CA ASN A 129 11.11 8.15 11.12
C ASN A 129 10.90 7.59 9.70
N TYR A 130 9.86 8.04 9.00
CA TYR A 130 9.61 7.62 7.63
C TYR A 130 10.72 8.09 6.67
N ALA A 131 11.13 9.34 6.77
CA ALA A 131 12.22 9.90 5.96
C ALA A 131 13.54 9.16 6.22
N TYR A 132 13.88 8.90 7.49
CA TYR A 132 15.07 8.15 7.85
C TYR A 132 15.05 6.73 7.27
N TYR A 133 13.89 6.05 7.32
CA TYR A 133 13.72 4.75 6.70
C TYR A 133 14.04 4.81 5.20
N LEU A 134 13.42 5.74 4.45
CA LEU A 134 13.66 5.89 3.02
C LEU A 134 15.13 6.21 2.68
N LEU A 135 15.78 7.07 3.47
CA LEU A 135 17.18 7.47 3.26
C LEU A 135 18.17 6.33 3.56
N LYS A 136 17.95 5.59 4.66
CA LYS A 136 18.83 4.46 5.00
C LYS A 136 18.80 3.38 3.92
N GLU A 137 17.62 3.11 3.37
CA GLU A 137 17.45 2.17 2.26
C GLU A 137 18.18 2.61 0.97
N HIS A 138 18.50 3.89 0.78
CA HIS A 138 19.25 4.38 -0.38
C HIS A 138 20.77 4.46 -0.13
N ILE A 139 21.20 4.59 1.12
CA ILE A 139 22.63 4.67 1.48
C ILE A 139 23.27 3.27 1.55
N SER A 140 22.47 2.24 1.83
CA SER A 140 22.96 0.85 2.00
C SER A 140 23.33 0.16 0.68
N ASP A 141 22.89 0.69 -0.47
CA ASP A 141 23.15 0.12 -1.80
C ASP A 141 24.38 0.76 -2.49
N SER A 142 25.22 1.50 -1.75
CA SER A 142 26.37 2.26 -2.28
C SER A 142 27.75 1.62 -2.07
N ASP A 143 27.82 0.36 -1.62
CA ASP A 143 29.08 -0.38 -1.42
C ASP A 143 29.37 -1.39 -2.56
#